data_AF-A0A973AIA1-F1
#
_entry.id   AF-A0A973AIA1-F1
#
_cell.length_a   1.000
_cell.length_b   1.000
_cell.length_c   1.000
_cell.angle_alpha   90.00
_cell.angle_beta   90.00
_cell.angle_gamma   90.00
#
_symmetry.space_group_name_H-M   'P 1'
#
loop_
_entity.id
_entity.type
_entity.pdbx_description
1 polymer ?
#
loop_
_entity_poly.entity_id
_entity_poly.type
_entity_poly.pdbx_seq_one_letter_code
_entity_poly.pdbx_strand_id
1 'polypeptide(L)'
;MPKRQAGFTLIEVLVAALLLSIGLVGLAGLQGASLMNNQSSFMRSQVTALAYDLADRMRSNVPGANANAYDPATAAVVSACKTTAGCTQQQMAQNDIAEWNAAVSTY
;
A
#
# COMPACT_ATOMS: atom_id res chain seq x y z
N MET A 1 64.43 -7.58 8.93
CA MET A 1 64.14 -6.69 10.07
C MET A 1 62.66 -6.83 10.43
N PRO A 2 62.29 -7.22 11.66
CA PRO A 2 60.89 -7.34 12.04
C PRO A 2 60.28 -5.94 12.22
N LYS A 3 59.14 -5.67 11.59
CA LYS A 3 58.39 -4.42 11.78
C LYS A 3 57.82 -4.38 13.20
N ARG A 4 58.10 -3.32 13.97
CA ARG A 4 57.47 -3.11 15.28
C ARG A 4 55.98 -2.86 15.07
N GLN A 5 55.15 -3.71 15.66
CA GLN A 5 53.71 -3.55 15.69
C GLN A 5 53.39 -2.45 16.72
N ALA A 6 52.96 -1.28 16.26
CA ALA A 6 52.43 -0.24 17.15
C ALA A 6 51.02 -0.68 17.57
N GLY A 7 50.81 -0.95 18.86
CA GLY A 7 49.50 -1.30 19.40
C GLY A 7 48.54 -0.12 19.38
N PHE A 8 47.24 -0.40 19.31
CA PHE A 8 46.17 0.60 19.37
C PHE A 8 46.19 1.36 20.69
N THR A 9 45.97 2.67 20.64
CA THR A 9 45.79 3.49 21.86
C THR A 9 44.32 3.46 22.32
N LEU A 10 44.05 3.66 23.62
CA LEU A 10 42.67 3.73 24.15
C LEU A 10 41.84 4.82 23.43
N ILE A 11 42.48 5.94 23.10
CA ILE A 11 41.87 7.06 22.37
C ILE A 11 41.41 6.63 20.98
N GLU A 12 42.20 5.80 20.29
CA GLU A 12 41.89 5.31 18.94
C GLU A 12 40.62 4.44 18.94
N VAL A 13 40.47 3.58 19.95
CA VAL A 13 39.25 2.75 20.13
C VAL A 13 38.04 3.61 20.45
N LEU A 14 38.18 4.63 21.31
CA LEU A 14 37.09 5.54 21.67
C LEU A 14 36.62 6.38 20.46
N VAL A 15 37.54 6.87 19.65
CA VAL A 15 37.22 7.60 18.42
C VAL A 15 36.54 6.68 17.41
N ALA A 16 37.03 5.45 17.23
CA ALA A 16 36.38 4.46 16.36
C ALA A 16 34.96 4.13 16.83
N ALA A 17 34.75 3.93 18.14
CA ALA A 17 33.43 3.67 18.71
C ALA A 17 32.47 4.86 18.55
N LEU A 18 32.97 6.09 18.68
CA LEU A 18 32.19 7.31 18.45
C LEU A 18 31.74 7.43 16.99
N LEU A 19 32.65 7.21 16.04
CA LEU A 19 32.31 7.26 14.61
C LEU A 19 31.31 6.16 14.23
N LEU A 20 31.50 4.95 14.77
CA LEU A 20 30.59 3.83 14.55
C LEU A 20 29.20 4.11 15.11
N SER A 21 29.10 4.66 16.32
CA SER A 21 27.80 4.96 16.94
C SER A 21 27.03 6.02 16.13
N ILE A 22 27.69 7.07 15.65
CA ILE A 22 27.09 8.07 14.76
C ILE A 22 26.61 7.42 13.45
N GLY A 23 27.44 6.55 12.86
CA GLY A 23 27.08 5.82 11.64
C GLY A 23 25.85 4.92 11.81
N LEU A 24 25.73 4.23 12.94
CA LEU A 24 24.58 3.37 13.25
C LEU A 24 23.29 4.17 13.44
N VAL A 25 23.34 5.34 14.06
CA VAL A 25 22.17 6.23 14.18
C VAL A 25 21.72 6.72 12.80
N GLY A 26 22.67 7.10 11.94
CA GLY A 26 22.36 7.46 10.54
C GLY A 26 21.70 6.32 9.76
N LEU A 27 22.22 5.10 9.90
CA LEU A 27 21.64 3.89 9.28
C LEU A 27 20.23 3.61 9.80
N ALA A 28 19.97 3.76 11.11
CA ALA A 28 18.65 3.57 11.68
C ALA A 28 17.63 4.57 11.09
N GLY A 29 18.04 5.83 10.90
CA GLY A 29 17.21 6.84 10.23
C GLY A 29 16.87 6.47 8.78
N LEU A 30 17.86 6.01 8.01
CA LEU A 30 17.64 5.55 6.63
C LEU A 30 16.73 4.32 6.56
N GLN A 31 16.88 3.37 7.50
CA GLN A 31 16.00 2.21 7.58
C GLN A 31 14.55 2.62 7.88
N GLY A 32 14.34 3.53 8.84
CA GLY A 32 13.01 4.06 9.13
C GLY A 32 12.37 4.74 7.93
N ALA A 33 13.12 5.62 7.24
CA ALA A 33 12.65 6.27 6.02
C ALA A 33 12.33 5.28 4.89
N SER A 34 13.16 4.25 4.72
CA SER A 34 12.94 3.17 3.76
C SER A 34 11.64 2.41 4.04
N LEU A 35 11.38 2.05 5.30
CA LEU A 35 10.14 1.37 5.70
C LEU A 35 8.90 2.23 5.39
N MET A 36 8.94 3.53 5.72
CA MET A 36 7.84 4.44 5.40
C MET A 36 7.59 4.55 3.89
N ASN A 37 8.66 4.65 3.10
CA ASN A 37 8.55 4.70 1.64
C ASN A 37 8.00 3.39 1.05
N ASN A 38 8.43 2.24 1.57
CA ASN A 38 7.91 0.94 1.17
C ASN A 38 6.43 0.80 1.51
N GLN A 39 6.01 1.20 2.72
CA GLN A 39 4.61 1.20 3.11
C GLN A 39 3.77 2.07 2.17
N SER A 40 4.21 3.30 1.90
CA SER A 40 3.50 4.19 0.97
C SER A 40 3.38 3.60 -0.44
N SER A 41 4.46 2.98 -0.93
CA SER A 41 4.47 2.34 -2.24
C SER A 41 3.54 1.13 -2.28
N PHE A 42 3.51 0.33 -1.22
CA PHE A 42 2.59 -0.79 -1.07
C PHE A 42 1.13 -0.33 -1.09
N MET A 43 0.75 0.70 -0.33
CA MET A 43 -0.62 1.23 -0.34
C MET A 43 -1.04 1.70 -1.73
N ARG A 44 -0.16 2.43 -2.44
CA ARG A 44 -0.44 2.87 -3.82
C ARG A 44 -0.65 1.70 -4.76
N SER A 45 0.18 0.65 -4.67
CA SER A 45 0.02 -0.55 -5.48
C SER A 45 -1.32 -1.24 -5.22
N GLN A 46 -1.73 -1.36 -3.95
CA GLN A 46 -3.02 -1.95 -3.57
C GLN A 46 -4.21 -1.13 -4.09
N VAL A 47 -4.20 0.20 -3.91
CA VAL A 47 -5.26 1.08 -4.41
C VAL A 47 -5.33 1.05 -5.93
N THR A 48 -4.17 1.00 -6.62
CA THR A 48 -4.11 0.87 -8.08
C THR A 48 -4.75 -0.44 -8.54
N ALA A 49 -4.45 -1.56 -7.87
CA ALA A 49 -5.06 -2.85 -8.18
C ALA A 49 -6.59 -2.82 -7.98
N LEU A 50 -7.09 -2.22 -6.89
CA LEU A 50 -8.53 -2.03 -6.65
C LEU A 50 -9.19 -1.15 -7.72
N ALA A 51 -8.51 -0.11 -8.19
CA ALA A 51 -9.03 0.74 -9.26
C ALA A 51 -9.16 -0.02 -10.59
N TYR A 52 -8.20 -0.89 -10.92
CA TYR A 52 -8.31 -1.76 -12.09
C TYR A 52 -9.45 -2.78 -11.94
N ASP A 53 -9.62 -3.40 -10.76
CA ASP A 53 -10.74 -4.32 -10.50
C ASP A 53 -12.10 -3.64 -10.75
N LEU A 54 -12.31 -2.44 -10.20
CA LEU A 54 -13.54 -1.70 -10.44
C LEU A 54 -13.73 -1.33 -11.92
N ALA A 55 -12.66 -0.92 -12.61
CA ALA A 55 -12.71 -0.62 -14.03
C ALA A 55 -13.11 -1.85 -14.87
N ASP A 56 -12.63 -3.03 -14.52
CA ASP A 56 -13.00 -4.27 -15.20
C ASP A 56 -14.44 -4.69 -14.91
N ARG A 57 -14.94 -4.47 -13.69
CA ARG A 57 -16.37 -4.62 -13.37
C ARG A 57 -17.25 -3.67 -14.16
N MET A 58 -16.85 -2.40 -14.32
CA MET A 58 -17.57 -1.45 -15.17
C MET A 58 -17.60 -1.91 -16.64
N ARG A 59 -16.50 -2.49 -17.14
CA ARG A 59 -16.44 -3.05 -18.50
C ARG A 59 -17.29 -4.29 -18.68
N SER A 60 -17.44 -5.13 -17.64
CA SER A 60 -18.33 -6.30 -17.70
C SER A 60 -19.81 -5.90 -17.59
N ASN A 61 -20.11 -4.78 -16.92
CA ASN A 61 -21.44 -4.20 -16.77
C ASN A 61 -21.60 -2.86 -17.50
N VAL A 62 -21.41 -2.88 -18.83
CA VAL A 62 -21.61 -1.71 -19.69
C VAL A 62 -22.99 -1.05 -19.51
N PRO A 63 -24.12 -1.78 -19.38
CA PRO A 63 -25.42 -1.15 -19.15
C PRO A 63 -25.49 -0.33 -17.86
N GLY A 64 -24.91 -0.83 -16.76
CA GLY A 64 -24.82 -0.09 -15.50
C GLY A 64 -23.91 1.14 -15.59
N ALA A 65 -22.77 1.00 -16.28
CA ALA A 65 -21.85 2.11 -16.53
C ALA A 65 -22.50 3.23 -17.35
N ASN A 66 -23.19 2.89 -18.45
CA ASN A 66 -23.89 3.86 -19.29
C ASN A 66 -25.06 4.54 -18.57
N ALA A 67 -25.64 3.88 -17.57
CA ALA A 67 -26.69 4.45 -16.72
C ALA A 67 -26.14 5.33 -15.57
N ASN A 68 -24.83 5.59 -15.51
CA ASN A 68 -24.16 6.27 -14.40
C ASN A 68 -24.43 5.61 -13.03
N ALA A 69 -24.60 4.28 -13.00
CA ALA A 69 -24.93 3.56 -11.78
C ALA A 69 -23.72 3.28 -10.86
N TYR A 70 -22.50 3.57 -11.32
CA TYR A 70 -21.26 3.54 -10.52
C TYR A 70 -21.04 4.89 -9.78
N ASP A 71 -22.11 5.45 -9.21
CA ASP A 71 -22.06 6.69 -8.44
C ASP A 71 -21.82 6.37 -6.95
N PRO A 72 -20.72 6.85 -6.34
CA PRO A 72 -20.46 6.69 -4.91
C PRO A 72 -21.60 7.15 -4.00
N ALA A 73 -22.41 8.13 -4.42
CA ALA A 73 -23.55 8.61 -3.64
C ALA A 73 -24.71 7.59 -3.56
N THR A 74 -24.76 6.62 -4.48
CA THR A 74 -25.78 5.58 -4.53
C THR A 74 -25.25 4.19 -4.14
N ALA A 75 -24.02 4.14 -3.64
CA ALA A 75 -23.36 2.91 -3.21
C ALA A 75 -24.21 2.18 -2.16
N ALA A 76 -24.61 0.95 -2.45
CA ALA A 76 -25.40 0.12 -1.57
C ALA A 76 -25.04 -1.36 -1.74
N VAL A 77 -24.86 -2.07 -0.63
CA VAL A 77 -24.64 -3.53 -0.68
C VAL A 77 -25.96 -4.22 -1.01
N VAL A 78 -25.99 -4.96 -2.12
CA VAL A 78 -27.17 -5.70 -2.59
C VAL A 78 -26.86 -7.19 -2.56
N SER A 79 -27.22 -7.86 -1.46
CA SER A 79 -26.90 -9.27 -1.24
C SER A 79 -27.41 -10.21 -2.34
N ALA A 80 -28.56 -9.90 -2.94
CA ALA A 80 -29.14 -10.68 -4.03
C ALA A 80 -28.22 -10.80 -5.26
N CYS A 81 -27.36 -9.81 -5.52
CA CYS A 81 -26.42 -9.80 -6.66
C CYS A 81 -25.44 -10.97 -6.66
N LYS A 82 -25.17 -11.59 -5.49
CA LYS A 82 -24.25 -12.72 -5.33
C LYS A 82 -24.95 -14.07 -5.23
N THR A 83 -26.26 -14.10 -5.46
CA THR A 83 -27.09 -15.30 -5.36
C THR A 83 -27.66 -15.67 -6.72
N THR A 84 -28.22 -16.87 -6.84
CA THR A 84 -28.88 -17.34 -8.07
C THR A 84 -30.07 -16.47 -8.49
N ALA A 85 -30.71 -15.75 -7.55
CA ALA A 85 -31.77 -14.80 -7.87
C ALA A 85 -31.25 -13.61 -8.70
N GLY A 86 -29.96 -13.27 -8.55
CA GLY A 86 -29.32 -12.16 -9.24
C GLY A 86 -29.86 -10.80 -8.81
N CYS A 87 -29.45 -9.77 -9.55
CA CYS A 87 -29.94 -8.41 -9.39
C CYS A 87 -29.89 -7.67 -10.74
N THR A 88 -30.46 -6.47 -10.80
CA THR A 88 -30.37 -5.66 -12.01
C THR A 88 -28.96 -5.13 -12.24
N GLN A 89 -28.62 -4.75 -13.48
CA GLN A 89 -27.33 -4.14 -13.80
C GLN A 89 -27.05 -2.85 -13.00
N GLN A 90 -28.10 -2.09 -12.65
CA GLN A 90 -27.97 -0.92 -11.79
C GLN A 90 -27.63 -1.30 -10.34
N GLN A 91 -28.32 -2.31 -9.80
CA GLN A 91 -28.05 -2.83 -8.45
C GLN A 91 -26.65 -3.46 -8.35
N MET A 92 -26.18 -4.13 -9.41
CA MET A 92 -24.83 -4.68 -9.47
C MET A 92 -23.78 -3.57 -9.41
N ALA A 93 -23.96 -2.49 -10.17
CA ALA A 93 -23.05 -1.35 -10.12
C ALA A 93 -23.01 -0.66 -8.75
N GLN A 94 -24.18 -0.49 -8.10
CA GLN A 94 -24.29 0.06 -6.75
C GLN A 94 -23.61 -0.83 -5.70
N ASN A 95 -23.70 -2.15 -5.88
CA ASN A 95 -23.02 -3.13 -5.03
C ASN A 95 -21.50 -3.09 -5.25
N ASP A 96 -21.04 -3.08 -6.50
CA ASP A 96 -19.62 -3.01 -6.85
C ASP A 96 -18.94 -1.77 -6.25
N ILE A 97 -19.56 -0.59 -6.39
CA ILE A 97 -18.98 0.65 -5.84
C ILE A 97 -19.02 0.65 -4.30
N ALA A 98 -20.02 0.03 -3.66
CA ALA A 98 -20.05 -0.14 -2.21
C ALA A 98 -18.93 -1.05 -1.70
N GLU A 99 -18.68 -2.17 -2.38
CA GLU A 99 -17.57 -3.07 -2.08
C GLU A 99 -16.22 -2.41 -2.28
N TRP A 100 -16.06 -1.67 -3.39
CA TRP A 100 -14.83 -0.96 -3.69
C TRP A 100 -14.54 0.13 -2.66
N ASN A 101 -15.55 0.92 -2.27
CA ASN A 101 -15.41 1.94 -1.22
C ASN A 101 -14.98 1.33 0.13
N ALA A 102 -15.58 0.20 0.51
CA ALA A 102 -15.19 -0.52 1.72
C ALA A 102 -13.74 -1.02 1.64
N ALA A 103 -13.34 -1.59 0.49
CA ALA A 103 -11.98 -2.09 0.28
C ALA A 103 -10.94 -0.97 0.30
N VAL A 104 -11.18 0.14 -0.40
CA VAL A 104 -10.27 1.29 -0.44
C VAL A 104 -10.11 1.93 0.93
N SER A 105 -11.16 2.01 1.76
CA SER A 105 -11.06 2.61 3.10
C SER A 105 -10.15 1.86 4.08
N THR A 106 -9.76 0.63 3.74
CA THR A 106 -8.80 -0.17 4.52
C THR A 106 -7.35 0.24 4.23
N TYR A 107 -7.12 0.99 3.16
CA TYR A 107 -5.81 1.44 2.70
C TYR A 107 -5.63 2.96 2.83
#